data_AF-A0A6M0F0P1-F1
#
_entry.id   AF-A0A6M0F0P1-F1
#
_cell.length_a   1.000
_cell.length_b   1.000
_cell.length_c   1.000
_cell.angle_alpha   90.00
_cell.angle_beta   90.00
_cell.angle_gamma   90.00
#
_symmetry.space_group_name_H-M   'P 1'
#
loop_
_entity.id
_entity.type
_entity.pdbx_description
1 polymer ?
#
loop_
_entity_poly.entity_id
_entity_poly.type
_entity_poly.pdbx_seq_one_letter_code
_entity_poly.pdbx_strand_id
1 'polypeptide(L)'
;MERAALENQLSGHVGATLAAMSLFLSGQAGSIKTEQPFKLNSGPVQIESQPVQIESKSVQFESKPASQFKPSSQDSDFEALVAAIIGQESNGRYNLTNPDSDALGACQIMPSNLPSWSKKHVGREVGRDEFLRSPSLQLKICKGQLRVYWQREAGKLEELRVRRVASTWYSGRPNLWNNTKPQYYNGRRYPSIANYTKSVWEKYQDVKRLNDLAKKIVTYSKNKGYKLYTSPGEKNIIYIEGMNPDGTLNNNALNSWNDLRIVLEFFDGSPKITGIWEATTAPGKYYTDKPMNRAGAAIIKPGQYWAWKVGTHGTKELHEGLVQKQPITVYRDKNKDGFRKGDRTNSGIFHINHHYGYDYPEGDIKKGSAGCLVGRTRAGHREFMKLIKQDPRYQDNQDFIFGATIIPGSELPNQ
;
A
#
# COMPACT_ATOMS: atom_id res chain seq x y z
N MET A 1 -16.67 -17.95 17.03
CA MET A 1 -15.87 -16.92 17.74
C MET A 1 -14.38 -17.01 17.41
N GLU A 2 -13.79 -18.21 17.26
CA GLU A 2 -12.37 -18.37 16.89
C GLU A 2 -12.00 -17.93 15.47
N ARG A 3 -12.86 -18.16 14.45
CA ARG A 3 -12.59 -17.69 13.06
C ARG A 3 -12.61 -16.18 12.91
N ALA A 4 -13.64 -15.51 13.46
CA ALA A 4 -13.72 -14.05 13.46
C ALA A 4 -12.57 -13.38 14.24
N ALA A 5 -12.01 -14.05 15.26
CA ALA A 5 -10.81 -13.58 15.96
C ALA A 5 -9.55 -13.75 15.10
N LEU A 6 -9.42 -14.85 14.36
CA LEU A 6 -8.33 -15.11 13.42
C LEU A 6 -8.37 -14.17 12.19
N GLU A 7 -9.56 -13.87 11.68
CA GLU A 7 -9.79 -12.97 10.53
C GLU A 7 -9.60 -11.50 10.91
N ASN A 8 -10.02 -11.08 12.10
CA ASN A 8 -9.70 -9.76 12.63
C ASN A 8 -8.18 -9.61 12.92
N GLN A 9 -7.52 -10.72 13.27
CA GLN A 9 -6.07 -10.78 13.40
C GLN A 9 -5.35 -10.77 12.05
N LEU A 10 -5.89 -11.40 10.99
CA LEU A 10 -5.37 -11.35 9.62
C LEU A 10 -5.58 -9.96 8.98
N SER A 11 -6.76 -9.35 9.10
CA SER A 11 -6.99 -7.98 8.62
C SER A 11 -6.17 -6.95 9.42
N GLY A 12 -6.00 -7.18 10.73
CA GLY A 12 -5.11 -6.37 11.58
C GLY A 12 -3.63 -6.56 11.24
N HIS A 13 -3.20 -7.79 10.92
CA HIS A 13 -1.82 -8.10 10.54
C HIS A 13 -1.48 -7.50 9.18
N VAL A 14 -2.35 -7.69 8.17
CA VAL A 14 -2.19 -7.10 6.83
C VAL A 14 -2.30 -5.58 6.91
N GLY A 15 -3.21 -5.03 7.71
CA GLY A 15 -3.34 -3.59 7.96
C GLY A 15 -2.09 -2.97 8.60
N ALA A 16 -1.51 -3.64 9.60
CA ALA A 16 -0.24 -3.21 10.21
C ALA A 16 0.93 -3.28 9.22
N THR A 17 0.99 -4.35 8.41
CA THR A 17 1.98 -4.50 7.33
C THR A 17 1.83 -3.39 6.27
N LEU A 18 0.61 -2.99 5.92
CA LEU A 18 0.35 -1.91 4.96
C LEU A 18 0.65 -0.52 5.50
N ALA A 19 0.32 -0.25 6.76
CA ALA A 19 0.73 1.00 7.41
C ALA A 19 2.27 1.12 7.41
N ALA A 20 2.95 0.00 7.67
CA ALA A 20 4.40 -0.07 7.61
C ALA A 20 4.96 0.13 6.21
N MET A 21 4.35 -0.49 5.18
CA MET A 21 4.74 -0.29 3.78
C MET A 21 4.50 1.15 3.32
N SER A 22 3.33 1.72 3.59
CA SER A 22 2.97 3.08 3.16
C SER A 22 3.92 4.13 3.75
N LEU A 23 4.24 4.01 5.04
CA LEU A 23 5.21 4.88 5.70
C LEU A 23 6.66 4.57 5.25
N PHE A 24 7.00 3.30 5.05
CA PHE A 24 8.30 2.90 4.47
C PHE A 24 8.59 3.60 3.15
N LEU A 25 7.58 3.61 2.28
CA LEU A 25 7.65 4.15 0.94
C LEU A 25 7.64 5.69 0.94
N SER A 26 6.88 6.33 1.83
CA SER A 26 6.94 7.79 2.00
C SER A 26 8.32 8.26 2.49
N GLY A 27 8.98 7.46 3.34
CA GLY A 27 10.37 7.69 3.75
C GLY A 27 11.40 7.58 2.61
N GLN A 28 11.12 6.79 1.57
CA GLN A 28 11.96 6.72 0.35
C GLN A 28 11.74 7.95 -0.56
N ALA A 29 10.48 8.35 -0.77
CA ALA A 29 10.12 9.47 -1.65
C ALA A 29 10.66 10.83 -1.17
N GLY A 30 10.92 11.00 0.14
CA GLY A 30 11.54 12.21 0.71
C GLY A 30 13.00 12.47 0.26
N SER A 31 13.60 11.59 -0.55
CA SER A 31 15.00 11.68 -0.97
C SER A 31 15.27 12.50 -2.25
N ILE A 32 14.28 13.21 -2.81
CA ILE A 32 14.47 14.09 -3.98
C ILE A 32 14.37 15.55 -3.57
N LYS A 33 15.37 16.02 -2.82
CA LYS A 33 15.78 17.43 -2.85
C LYS A 33 17.30 17.43 -2.92
N THR A 34 17.83 17.56 -4.13
CA THR A 34 19.24 17.87 -4.36
C THR A 34 19.51 19.26 -3.77
N GLU A 35 20.22 19.31 -2.64
CA GLU A 35 20.75 20.54 -2.09
C GLU A 35 21.97 21.02 -2.92
N GLN A 36 21.76 22.20 -3.52
CA GLN A 36 22.70 23.27 -3.88
C GLN A 36 23.81 23.06 -4.93
N PRO A 37 24.09 24.14 -5.68
CA PRO A 37 25.46 24.60 -5.82
C PRO A 37 25.69 25.95 -5.14
N PHE A 38 26.83 25.98 -4.45
CA PHE A 38 27.63 27.11 -4.00
C PHE A 38 27.40 28.43 -4.77
N LYS A 39 27.16 29.52 -4.03
CA LYS A 39 27.36 30.89 -4.51
C LYS A 39 28.85 31.25 -4.41
N LEU A 40 29.48 31.59 -5.53
CA LEU A 40 30.75 32.33 -5.55
C LEU A 40 30.49 33.79 -5.91
N ASN A 41 31.20 34.67 -5.20
CA ASN A 41 31.12 36.13 -5.24
C ASN A 41 31.39 36.70 -6.64
N SER A 42 30.59 37.72 -6.99
CA SER A 42 30.78 38.61 -8.14
C SER A 42 31.80 39.71 -7.84
N GLY A 43 32.87 39.77 -8.62
CA GLY A 43 33.76 40.91 -8.81
C GLY A 43 34.27 40.90 -10.26
N PRO A 44 34.36 42.04 -10.96
CA PRO A 44 34.47 42.05 -12.42
C PRO A 44 35.91 41.94 -12.89
N VAL A 45 36.16 41.08 -13.87
CA VAL A 45 37.35 41.16 -14.73
C VAL A 45 36.88 41.09 -16.18
N GLN A 46 37.06 42.20 -16.90
CA GLN A 46 36.87 42.33 -18.34
C GLN A 46 38.02 41.62 -19.07
N ILE A 47 37.72 40.74 -20.04
CA ILE A 47 38.60 40.54 -21.21
C ILE A 47 37.73 40.27 -22.46
N GLU A 48 37.85 41.24 -23.38
CA GLU A 48 37.74 41.29 -24.84
C GLU A 48 37.04 40.18 -25.65
N SER A 49 36.16 40.66 -26.53
CA SER A 49 35.45 39.97 -27.59
C SER A 49 36.29 39.78 -28.84
N GLN A 50 36.34 38.55 -29.38
CA GLN A 50 36.49 38.31 -30.82
C GLN A 50 35.45 37.25 -31.27
N PRO A 51 34.81 37.42 -32.45
CA PRO A 51 33.76 36.53 -32.92
C PRO A 51 34.37 35.36 -33.71
N VAL A 52 34.11 34.13 -33.29
CA VAL A 52 34.33 32.93 -34.12
C VAL A 52 32.96 32.43 -34.55
N GLN A 53 32.71 32.47 -35.86
CA GLN A 53 31.57 31.79 -36.47
C GLN A 53 31.78 30.28 -36.38
N ILE A 54 30.79 29.58 -35.81
CA ILE A 54 30.73 28.12 -35.88
C ILE A 54 29.38 27.75 -36.48
N GLU A 55 29.47 27.07 -37.61
CA GLU A 55 28.39 26.50 -38.41
C GLU A 55 27.46 25.61 -37.58
N SER A 56 26.16 25.76 -37.80
CA SER A 56 25.11 24.93 -37.23
C SER A 56 25.11 23.52 -37.85
N LYS A 57 25.83 22.59 -37.24
CA LYS A 57 25.54 21.16 -37.41
C LYS A 57 24.49 20.74 -36.39
N SER A 58 23.28 20.48 -36.88
CA SER A 58 22.19 19.85 -36.14
C SER A 58 22.62 18.47 -35.63
N VAL A 59 22.97 18.38 -34.36
CA VAL A 59 23.13 17.11 -33.65
C VAL A 59 21.75 16.73 -33.13
N GLN A 60 21.10 15.75 -33.77
CA GLN A 60 19.94 15.09 -33.20
C GLN A 60 20.38 14.37 -31.92
N PHE A 61 19.94 14.87 -30.77
CA PHE A 61 19.98 14.11 -29.53
C PHE A 61 18.88 13.04 -29.60
N GLU A 62 19.26 11.83 -30.02
CA GLU A 62 18.47 10.65 -29.71
C GLU A 62 18.47 10.46 -28.19
N SER A 63 17.35 10.81 -27.55
CA SER A 63 17.08 10.44 -26.16
C SER A 63 16.99 8.92 -26.07
N LYS A 64 18.05 8.27 -25.59
CA LYS A 64 17.98 6.87 -25.16
C LYS A 64 16.88 6.74 -24.09
N PRO A 65 15.94 5.80 -24.23
CA PRO A 65 14.94 5.58 -23.19
C PRO A 65 15.64 5.12 -21.92
N ALA A 66 15.15 5.63 -20.77
CA ALA A 66 15.56 5.16 -19.45
C ALA A 66 15.52 3.63 -19.42
N SER A 67 16.68 3.00 -19.28
CA SER A 67 16.76 1.55 -19.15
C SER A 67 15.91 1.13 -17.96
N GLN A 68 14.92 0.26 -18.20
CA GLN A 68 14.10 -0.34 -17.16
C GLN A 68 15.01 -1.05 -16.15
N PHE A 69 15.28 -0.42 -15.01
CA PHE A 69 15.87 -1.11 -13.88
C PHE A 69 14.81 -2.08 -13.34
N LYS A 70 14.86 -3.34 -13.76
CA LYS A 70 14.08 -4.41 -13.13
C LYS A 70 14.87 -4.86 -11.89
N PRO A 71 14.35 -4.65 -10.67
CA PRO A 71 15.00 -5.16 -9.48
C PRO A 71 15.19 -6.68 -9.59
N SER A 72 16.35 -7.18 -9.19
CA SER A 72 16.55 -8.63 -9.10
C SER A 72 15.57 -9.23 -8.08
N SER A 73 15.19 -10.50 -8.22
CA SER A 73 14.32 -11.18 -7.25
C SER A 73 14.88 -11.10 -5.82
N GLN A 74 16.21 -11.21 -5.68
CA GLN A 74 16.90 -11.06 -4.39
C GLN A 74 16.79 -9.65 -3.78
N ASP A 75 16.73 -8.61 -4.61
CA ASP A 75 16.48 -7.25 -4.12
C ASP A 75 15.03 -7.09 -3.69
N SER A 76 14.07 -7.65 -4.43
CA SER A 76 12.66 -7.61 -4.03
C SER A 76 12.39 -8.36 -2.72
N ASP A 77 13.05 -9.48 -2.50
CA ASP A 77 12.98 -10.24 -1.24
C ASP A 77 13.60 -9.44 -0.10
N PHE A 78 14.78 -8.83 -0.32
CA PHE A 78 15.39 -8.00 0.71
C PHE A 78 14.50 -6.81 1.12
N GLU A 79 13.89 -6.12 0.15
CA GLU A 79 12.95 -5.03 0.45
C GLU A 79 11.71 -5.52 1.20
N ALA A 80 11.22 -6.73 0.90
CA ALA A 80 10.12 -7.34 1.65
C ALA A 80 10.50 -7.61 3.11
N LEU A 81 11.74 -8.06 3.37
CA LEU A 81 12.25 -8.26 4.72
C LEU A 81 12.35 -6.94 5.49
N VAL A 82 12.86 -5.89 4.85
CA VAL A 82 12.96 -4.56 5.47
C VAL A 82 11.57 -4.06 5.87
N ALA A 83 10.59 -4.14 4.96
CA ALA A 83 9.22 -3.74 5.25
C ALA A 83 8.60 -4.57 6.40
N ALA A 84 8.86 -5.88 6.42
CA ALA A 84 8.39 -6.77 7.49
C ALA A 84 8.98 -6.41 8.86
N ILE A 85 10.28 -6.09 8.92
CA ILE A 85 10.93 -5.62 10.16
C ILE A 85 10.34 -4.29 10.61
N ILE A 86 10.21 -3.31 9.73
CA ILE A 86 9.61 -2.00 10.09
C ILE A 86 8.18 -2.17 10.59
N GLY A 87 7.40 -3.06 9.97
CA GLY A 87 6.06 -3.40 10.43
C GLY A 87 6.07 -4.04 11.81
N GLN A 88 6.97 -4.98 12.05
CA GLN A 88 7.13 -5.62 13.36
C GLN A 88 7.53 -4.62 14.46
N GLU A 89 8.41 -3.68 14.15
CA GLU A 89 9.06 -2.81 15.13
C GLU A 89 8.24 -1.57 15.49
N SER A 90 7.58 -0.94 14.51
CA SER A 90 6.94 0.37 14.73
C SER A 90 5.56 0.53 14.10
N ASN A 91 5.12 -0.46 13.31
CA ASN A 91 4.04 -0.30 12.33
C ASN A 91 4.30 0.87 11.36
N GLY A 92 5.57 1.09 10.97
CA GLY A 92 5.99 2.17 10.06
C GLY A 92 6.22 3.54 10.67
N ARG A 93 6.09 3.71 11.99
CA ARG A 93 6.17 5.03 12.62
C ARG A 93 7.63 5.45 12.85
N TYR A 94 8.05 6.50 12.16
CA TYR A 94 9.42 7.02 12.18
C TYR A 94 9.77 7.87 13.41
N ASN A 95 8.77 8.42 14.09
CA ASN A 95 8.94 9.32 15.23
C ASN A 95 8.78 8.61 16.58
N LEU A 96 8.89 7.28 16.63
CA LEU A 96 8.78 6.53 17.87
C LEU A 96 10.09 6.48 18.63
N THR A 97 9.97 6.58 19.94
CA THR A 97 10.96 6.11 20.91
C THR A 97 10.26 5.08 21.77
N ASN A 98 10.89 3.91 21.96
CA ASN A 98 10.40 2.94 22.91
C ASN A 98 10.61 3.46 24.34
N PRO A 99 9.55 3.54 25.18
CA PRO A 99 9.69 4.08 26.53
C PRO A 99 10.51 3.17 27.47
N ASP A 100 10.64 1.88 27.16
CA ASP A 100 11.38 0.95 28.02
C ASP A 100 12.84 0.80 27.61
N SER A 101 13.09 0.67 26.30
CA SER A 101 14.40 0.33 25.72
C SER A 101 15.10 1.48 25.02
N ASP A 102 14.44 2.64 24.93
CA ASP A 102 14.91 3.80 24.17
C ASP A 102 15.15 3.54 22.67
N ALA A 103 14.64 2.41 22.14
CA ALA A 103 14.80 2.05 20.75
C ALA A 103 14.15 3.07 19.80
N LEU A 104 14.87 3.40 18.73
CA LEU A 104 14.65 4.60 17.93
C LEU A 104 13.98 4.30 16.59
N GLY A 105 12.94 5.07 16.28
CA GLY A 105 12.38 5.22 14.95
C GLY A 105 11.73 3.96 14.37
N ALA A 106 11.63 3.93 13.05
CA ALA A 106 10.84 2.94 12.31
C ALA A 106 11.34 1.50 12.48
N CYS A 107 12.64 1.31 12.66
CA CYS A 107 13.24 -0.02 12.86
C CYS A 107 13.62 -0.30 14.32
N GLN A 108 13.28 0.59 15.27
CA GLN A 108 13.62 0.44 16.69
C GLN A 108 15.12 0.16 16.91
N ILE A 109 15.97 0.99 16.30
CA ILE A 109 17.43 0.86 16.46
C ILE A 109 17.82 1.28 17.89
N MET A 110 18.52 0.41 18.61
CA MET A 110 19.02 0.74 19.95
C MET A 110 19.99 1.94 19.90
N PRO A 111 19.89 2.92 20.82
CA PRO A 111 20.77 4.09 20.83
C PRO A 111 22.26 3.75 20.84
N SER A 112 22.66 2.68 21.53
CA SER A 112 24.04 2.20 21.60
C SER A 112 24.60 1.76 20.24
N ASN A 113 23.74 1.32 19.31
CA ASN A 113 24.14 0.90 17.97
C ASN A 113 24.23 2.08 17.01
N LEU A 114 23.45 3.15 17.22
CA LEU A 114 23.28 4.25 16.28
C LEU A 114 24.60 4.90 15.84
N PRO A 115 25.56 5.26 16.73
CA PRO A 115 26.81 5.89 16.30
C PRO A 115 27.61 5.00 15.34
N SER A 116 27.83 3.73 15.71
CA SER A 116 28.63 2.81 14.90
C SER A 116 27.96 2.47 13.55
N TRP A 117 26.64 2.28 13.55
CA TRP A 117 25.90 1.91 12.32
C TRP A 117 25.74 3.11 11.39
N SER A 118 25.51 4.31 11.92
CA SER A 118 25.47 5.53 11.11
C SER A 118 26.81 5.83 10.46
N LYS A 119 27.91 5.74 11.22
CA LYS A 119 29.26 5.89 10.67
C LYS A 119 29.53 4.90 9.53
N LYS A 120 29.10 3.65 9.70
CA LYS A 120 29.26 2.59 8.70
C LYS A 120 28.45 2.84 7.41
N HIS A 121 27.18 3.23 7.53
CA HIS A 121 26.24 3.24 6.39
C HIS A 121 25.98 4.63 5.80
N VAL A 122 26.37 5.69 6.51
CA VAL A 122 26.20 7.10 6.12
C VAL A 122 27.54 7.85 6.09
N GLY A 123 28.62 7.26 6.62
CA GLY A 123 29.97 7.84 6.59
C GLY A 123 30.29 8.78 7.76
N ARG A 124 29.32 9.02 8.65
CA ARG A 124 29.50 9.80 9.89
C ARG A 124 28.56 9.33 10.98
N GLU A 125 28.92 9.65 12.22
CA GLU A 125 28.02 9.44 13.35
C GLU A 125 26.81 10.40 13.25
N VAL A 126 25.63 9.86 13.51
CA VAL A 126 24.35 10.59 13.49
C VAL A 126 23.81 10.64 14.91
N GLY A 127 23.44 11.84 15.36
CA GLY A 127 22.81 12.04 16.66
C GLY A 127 21.36 11.57 16.70
N ARG A 128 20.85 11.29 17.91
CA ARG A 128 19.47 10.80 18.13
C ARG A 128 18.41 11.69 17.50
N ASP A 129 18.49 12.99 17.75
CA ASP A 129 17.49 13.94 17.27
C ASP A 129 17.47 14.07 15.76
N GLU A 130 18.65 14.08 15.15
CA GLU A 130 18.79 14.10 13.70
C GLU A 130 18.19 12.82 13.10
N PHE A 131 18.49 11.67 13.69
CA PHE A 131 17.94 10.38 13.27
C PHE A 131 16.41 10.35 13.33
N LEU A 132 15.80 10.80 14.44
CA LEU A 132 14.35 10.78 14.62
C LEU A 132 13.60 11.73 13.68
N ARG A 133 14.23 12.83 13.24
CA ARG A 133 13.63 13.80 12.30
C ARG A 133 13.79 13.43 10.84
N SER A 134 14.60 12.42 10.50
CA SER A 134 14.95 12.11 9.11
C SER A 134 14.60 10.67 8.73
N PRO A 135 13.40 10.43 8.17
CA PRO A 135 13.01 9.11 7.66
C PRO A 135 14.02 8.49 6.70
N SER A 136 14.64 9.30 5.83
CA SER A 136 15.65 8.84 4.88
C SER A 136 16.93 8.35 5.56
N LEU A 137 17.39 9.03 6.62
CA LEU A 137 18.52 8.55 7.43
C LEU A 137 18.17 7.25 8.16
N GLN A 138 16.97 7.15 8.75
CA GLN A 138 16.53 5.92 9.40
C GLN A 138 16.54 4.74 8.45
N LEU A 139 15.98 4.92 7.25
CA LEU A 139 15.96 3.89 6.22
C LEU A 139 17.37 3.52 5.75
N LYS A 140 18.23 4.51 5.49
CA LYS A 140 19.60 4.24 5.01
C LYS A 140 20.39 3.40 6.01
N ILE A 141 20.33 3.75 7.30
CA ILE A 141 21.03 3.03 8.37
C ILE A 141 20.41 1.65 8.61
N CYS A 142 19.08 1.57 8.71
CA CYS A 142 18.36 0.33 8.95
C CYS A 142 18.56 -0.67 7.79
N LYS A 143 18.33 -0.24 6.54
CA LYS A 143 18.55 -1.06 5.34
C LYS A 143 20.01 -1.47 5.22
N GLY A 144 20.94 -0.54 5.42
CA GLY A 144 22.37 -0.86 5.39
C GLY A 144 22.73 -1.98 6.35
N GLN A 145 22.23 -1.93 7.59
CA GLN A 145 22.54 -2.96 8.58
C GLN A 145 21.80 -4.28 8.32
N LEU A 146 20.52 -4.25 7.94
CA LEU A 146 19.77 -5.44 7.56
C LEU A 146 20.41 -6.15 6.35
N ARG A 147 20.97 -5.39 5.39
CA ARG A 147 21.67 -5.95 4.22
C ARG A 147 22.89 -6.76 4.63
N VAL A 148 23.65 -6.30 5.62
CA VAL A 148 24.79 -7.04 6.19
C VAL A 148 24.32 -8.39 6.75
N TYR A 149 23.22 -8.41 7.50
CA TYR A 149 22.67 -9.66 8.05
C TYR A 149 22.12 -10.57 6.95
N TRP A 150 21.41 -10.00 5.98
CA TRP A 150 20.87 -10.72 4.83
C TRP A 150 21.95 -11.42 4.01
N GLN A 151 23.10 -10.75 3.79
CA GLN A 151 24.24 -11.32 3.06
C GLN A 151 24.93 -12.45 3.84
N ARG A 152 25.09 -12.32 5.17
CA ARG A 152 25.64 -13.39 6.02
C ARG A 152 24.82 -14.67 6.00
N GLU A 153 23.51 -14.54 5.77
CA GLU A 153 22.58 -15.65 5.71
C GLU A 153 22.29 -16.13 4.28
N ALA A 154 23.09 -15.72 3.28
CA ALA A 154 22.98 -16.19 1.90
C ALA A 154 23.13 -17.72 1.79
N GLY A 155 22.49 -18.28 0.76
CA GLY A 155 22.49 -19.74 0.48
C GLY A 155 21.53 -20.57 1.34
N LYS A 156 20.87 -19.98 2.35
CA LYS A 156 19.86 -20.67 3.16
C LYS A 156 18.49 -20.65 2.48
N LEU A 157 17.66 -21.64 2.81
CA LEU A 157 16.23 -21.63 2.48
C LEU A 157 15.57 -20.34 2.96
N GLU A 158 14.60 -19.85 2.20
CA GLU A 158 14.01 -18.51 2.37
C GLU A 158 13.50 -18.25 3.78
N GLU A 159 12.65 -19.13 4.33
CA GLU A 159 12.15 -19.00 5.70
C GLU A 159 13.30 -18.96 6.72
N LEU A 160 14.23 -19.91 6.63
CA LEU A 160 15.36 -19.99 7.55
C LEU A 160 16.21 -18.73 7.49
N ARG A 161 16.44 -18.19 6.28
CA ARG A 161 17.18 -16.95 6.07
C ARG A 161 16.48 -15.76 6.73
N VAL A 162 15.19 -15.55 6.44
CA VAL A 162 14.40 -14.46 7.01
C VAL A 162 14.38 -14.54 8.53
N ARG A 163 14.09 -15.73 9.09
CA ARG A 163 13.99 -15.93 10.54
C ARG A 163 15.33 -15.74 11.25
N ARG A 164 16.46 -16.10 10.62
CA ARG A 164 17.80 -15.87 11.19
C ARG A 164 18.23 -14.41 11.14
N VAL A 165 17.87 -13.68 10.08
CA VAL A 165 18.08 -12.21 10.05
C VAL A 165 17.23 -11.53 11.12
N ALA A 166 15.96 -11.88 11.23
CA ALA A 166 15.09 -11.38 12.29
C ALA A 166 15.63 -11.72 13.70
N SER A 167 16.15 -12.94 13.90
CA SER A 167 16.79 -13.34 15.16
C SER A 167 18.03 -12.49 15.47
N THR A 168 18.82 -12.15 14.45
CA THR A 168 19.98 -11.26 14.59
C THR A 168 19.54 -9.84 14.92
N TRP A 169 18.48 -9.34 14.28
CA TRP A 169 17.92 -8.02 14.57
C TRP A 169 17.48 -7.90 16.01
N TYR A 170 16.76 -8.91 16.50
CA TYR A 170 16.13 -8.90 17.82
C TYR A 170 17.08 -9.25 18.98
N SER A 171 18.06 -10.14 18.76
CA SER A 171 18.90 -10.70 19.83
C SER A 171 20.41 -10.66 19.57
N GLY A 172 20.84 -10.23 18.38
CA GLY A 172 22.22 -10.35 17.91
C GLY A 172 22.68 -11.78 17.61
N ARG A 173 21.84 -12.80 17.82
CA ARG A 173 22.21 -14.22 17.70
C ARG A 173 21.34 -14.92 16.64
N PRO A 174 21.86 -15.22 15.44
CA PRO A 174 21.05 -15.84 14.37
C PRO A 174 20.62 -17.27 14.70
N ASN A 175 21.42 -18.02 15.45
CA ASN A 175 21.17 -19.43 15.78
C ASN A 175 20.01 -19.64 16.78
N LEU A 176 19.49 -18.56 17.38
CA LEU A 176 18.37 -18.65 18.32
C LEU A 176 17.00 -18.45 17.65
N TRP A 177 16.93 -18.47 16.33
CA TRP A 177 15.72 -18.14 15.56
C TRP A 177 14.46 -18.93 15.95
N ASN A 178 14.61 -20.14 16.47
CA ASN A 178 13.53 -21.02 16.95
C ASN A 178 13.49 -21.16 18.48
N ASN A 179 14.22 -20.33 19.23
CA ASN A 179 14.27 -20.40 20.69
C ASN A 179 12.96 -19.88 21.32
N THR A 180 12.26 -20.75 22.02
CA THR A 180 10.97 -20.48 22.65
C THR A 180 11.06 -19.83 24.03
N LYS A 181 12.26 -19.68 24.60
CA LYS A 181 12.46 -19.04 25.90
C LYS A 181 12.01 -17.57 25.85
N PRO A 182 11.16 -17.11 26.78
CA PRO A 182 10.78 -15.71 26.88
C PRO A 182 12.00 -14.81 27.02
N GLN A 183 11.91 -13.62 26.43
CA GLN A 183 12.93 -12.59 26.61
C GLN A 183 12.50 -11.60 27.68
N TYR A 184 13.46 -10.98 28.36
CA TYR A 184 13.21 -9.96 29.36
C TYR A 184 14.14 -8.78 29.11
N TYR A 185 13.60 -7.57 29.24
CA TYR A 185 14.37 -6.33 29.18
C TYR A 185 13.82 -5.38 30.24
N ASN A 186 14.69 -4.87 31.12
CA ASN A 186 14.31 -4.06 32.28
C ASN A 186 13.16 -4.65 33.10
N GLY A 187 13.17 -5.97 33.32
CA GLY A 187 12.13 -6.70 34.06
C GLY A 187 10.81 -6.91 33.30
N ARG A 188 10.61 -6.26 32.16
CA ARG A 188 9.44 -6.47 31.30
C ARG A 188 9.62 -7.71 30.43
N ARG A 189 8.57 -8.52 30.32
CA ARG A 189 8.53 -9.69 29.43
C ARG A 189 8.32 -9.24 27.98
N TYR A 190 9.17 -9.77 27.11
CA TYR A 190 9.10 -9.62 25.67
C TYR A 190 8.80 -10.98 24.99
N PRO A 191 8.36 -10.99 23.72
CA PRO A 191 8.18 -12.22 22.96
C PRO A 191 9.43 -13.10 22.96
N SER A 192 9.25 -14.42 22.90
CA SER A 192 10.36 -15.33 22.61
C SER A 192 10.91 -15.02 21.22
N ILE A 193 12.18 -15.39 21.00
CA ILE A 193 12.82 -15.18 19.69
C ILE A 193 12.09 -15.98 18.61
N ALA A 194 11.62 -17.19 18.93
CA ALA A 194 10.78 -17.99 18.04
C ALA A 194 9.51 -17.26 17.59
N ASN A 195 8.79 -16.61 18.52
CA ASN A 195 7.55 -15.90 18.22
C ASN A 195 7.83 -14.63 17.39
N TYR A 196 8.86 -13.87 17.77
CA TYR A 196 9.27 -12.69 17.02
C TYR A 196 9.64 -13.04 15.56
N THR A 197 10.51 -14.04 15.36
CA THR A 197 10.96 -14.40 14.00
C THR A 197 9.84 -14.98 13.16
N LYS A 198 8.91 -15.73 13.76
CA LYS A 198 7.73 -16.24 13.06
C LYS A 198 6.80 -15.11 12.61
N SER A 199 6.54 -14.12 13.46
CA SER A 199 5.74 -12.94 13.09
C SER A 199 6.40 -12.13 11.95
N VAL A 200 7.72 -11.96 11.97
CA VAL A 200 8.44 -11.30 10.87
C VAL A 200 8.34 -12.11 9.57
N TRP A 201 8.44 -13.43 9.64
CA TRP A 201 8.27 -14.30 8.47
C TRP A 201 6.86 -14.18 7.86
N GLU A 202 5.82 -14.18 8.68
CA GLU A 202 4.43 -14.00 8.22
C GLU A 202 4.25 -12.64 7.52
N LYS A 203 4.77 -11.55 8.11
CA LYS A 203 4.77 -10.21 7.51
C LYS A 203 5.54 -10.15 6.19
N TYR A 204 6.69 -10.82 6.13
CA TYR A 204 7.48 -10.92 4.91
C TYR A 204 6.68 -11.58 3.78
N GLN A 205 5.98 -12.67 4.07
CA GLN A 205 5.13 -13.34 3.10
C GLN A 205 3.96 -12.45 2.66
N ASP A 206 3.34 -11.70 3.57
CA ASP A 206 2.29 -10.72 3.23
C ASP A 206 2.81 -9.65 2.28
N VAL A 207 3.98 -9.06 2.56
CA VAL A 207 4.58 -8.05 1.68
C VAL A 207 4.83 -8.61 0.29
N LYS A 208 5.30 -9.86 0.17
CA LYS A 208 5.49 -10.52 -1.13
C LYS A 208 4.16 -10.71 -1.86
N ARG A 209 3.13 -11.22 -1.18
CA ARG A 209 1.78 -11.39 -1.76
C ARG A 209 1.21 -10.08 -2.26
N LEU A 210 1.31 -9.01 -1.46
CA LEU A 210 0.83 -7.67 -1.84
C LEU A 210 1.61 -7.07 -3.02
N ASN A 211 2.94 -7.25 -3.06
CA ASN A 211 3.76 -6.81 -4.19
C ASN A 211 3.37 -7.55 -5.48
N ASP A 212 3.11 -8.86 -5.40
CA ASP A 212 2.69 -9.64 -6.56
C ASP A 212 1.27 -9.27 -7.00
N LEU A 213 0.35 -9.07 -6.07
CA LEU A 213 -0.99 -8.55 -6.38
C LEU A 213 -0.92 -7.17 -7.06
N ALA A 214 -0.08 -6.26 -6.56
CA ALA A 214 0.15 -4.95 -7.18
C ALA A 214 0.63 -5.09 -8.63
N LYS A 215 1.59 -5.98 -8.90
CA LYS A 215 2.05 -6.26 -10.27
C LYS A 215 0.92 -6.82 -11.15
N LYS A 216 0.12 -7.76 -10.63
CA LYS A 216 -1.02 -8.34 -11.37
C LYS A 216 -2.05 -7.28 -11.75
N ILE A 217 -2.39 -6.37 -10.82
CA ILE A 217 -3.28 -5.22 -11.07
C ILE A 217 -2.72 -4.33 -12.19
N VAL A 218 -1.41 -4.02 -12.14
CA VAL A 218 -0.75 -3.20 -13.17
C VAL A 218 -0.77 -3.88 -14.53
N THR A 219 -0.42 -5.17 -14.59
CA THR A 219 -0.44 -5.96 -15.83
C THR A 219 -1.84 -6.02 -16.42
N TYR A 220 -2.86 -6.33 -15.60
CA TYR A 220 -4.25 -6.35 -16.04
C TYR A 220 -4.70 -5.00 -16.58
N SER A 221 -4.41 -3.92 -15.84
CA SER A 221 -4.77 -2.55 -16.24
C SER A 221 -4.13 -2.16 -17.57
N LYS A 222 -2.84 -2.48 -17.77
CA LYS A 222 -2.14 -2.25 -19.05
C LYS A 222 -2.80 -3.04 -20.19
N ASN A 223 -3.09 -4.33 -19.98
CA ASN A 223 -3.70 -5.18 -21.00
C ASN A 223 -5.11 -4.70 -21.40
N LYS A 224 -5.86 -4.11 -20.47
CA LYS A 224 -7.19 -3.52 -20.74
C LYS A 224 -7.13 -2.07 -21.22
N GLY A 225 -5.94 -1.46 -21.31
CA GLY A 225 -5.77 -0.05 -21.67
C GLY A 225 -6.27 0.94 -20.61
N TYR A 226 -6.37 0.52 -19.35
CA TYR A 226 -6.78 1.37 -18.24
C TYR A 226 -5.65 2.32 -17.82
N LYS A 227 -6.02 3.57 -17.51
CA LYS A 227 -5.08 4.58 -17.07
C LYS A 227 -4.67 4.32 -15.63
N LEU A 228 -3.36 4.25 -15.39
CA LEU A 228 -2.78 4.26 -14.05
C LEU A 228 -1.94 5.52 -13.89
N TYR A 229 -2.09 6.16 -12.76
CA TYR A 229 -1.30 7.31 -12.38
C TYR A 229 -0.09 6.88 -11.57
N THR A 230 1.07 7.37 -11.98
CA THR A 230 2.36 6.85 -11.53
C THR A 230 3.26 7.92 -10.90
N SER A 231 2.81 9.18 -10.88
CA SER A 231 3.59 10.24 -10.24
C SER A 231 3.53 10.08 -8.72
N PRO A 232 4.57 10.52 -7.99
CA PRO A 232 4.62 10.37 -6.54
C PRO A 232 3.35 10.89 -5.84
N GLY A 233 2.75 10.07 -4.98
CA GLY A 233 1.56 10.41 -4.20
C GLY A 233 0.23 10.32 -4.94
N GLU A 234 0.22 10.15 -6.27
CA GLU A 234 -1.03 9.93 -7.02
C GLU A 234 -1.66 8.59 -6.64
N LYS A 235 -2.96 8.61 -6.33
CA LYS A 235 -3.71 7.45 -5.87
C LYS A 235 -4.50 6.83 -7.04
N ASN A 236 -4.57 5.50 -7.05
CA ASN A 236 -5.43 4.73 -7.95
C ASN A 236 -6.37 3.86 -7.10
N ILE A 237 -7.68 4.07 -7.24
CA ILE A 237 -8.69 3.28 -6.51
C ILE A 237 -9.05 2.06 -7.34
N ILE A 238 -8.87 0.87 -6.77
CA ILE A 238 -9.11 -0.41 -7.43
C ILE A 238 -10.07 -1.22 -6.57
N TYR A 239 -11.06 -1.86 -7.18
CA TYR A 239 -11.85 -2.91 -6.56
C TYR A 239 -11.55 -4.23 -7.24
N ILE A 240 -11.35 -5.28 -6.45
CA ILE A 240 -11.14 -6.64 -6.96
C ILE A 240 -12.27 -7.53 -6.44
N GLU A 241 -13.02 -8.11 -7.35
CA GLU A 241 -14.17 -8.94 -7.01
C GLU A 241 -13.75 -10.37 -6.67
N GLY A 242 -14.35 -10.95 -5.64
CA GLY A 242 -14.13 -12.34 -5.25
C GLY A 242 -12.70 -12.65 -4.80
N MET A 243 -12.11 -11.78 -3.97
CA MET A 243 -10.73 -11.94 -3.49
C MET A 243 -10.62 -11.66 -1.98
N ASN A 244 -9.88 -12.51 -1.28
CA ASN A 244 -9.58 -12.36 0.14
C ASN A 244 -8.42 -11.37 0.37
N PRO A 245 -8.26 -10.80 1.58
CA PRO A 245 -7.18 -9.87 1.88
C PRO A 245 -5.75 -10.40 1.66
N ASP A 246 -5.56 -11.73 1.68
CA ASP A 246 -4.29 -12.38 1.37
C ASP A 246 -4.02 -12.52 -0.14
N GLY A 247 -4.94 -12.04 -0.99
CA GLY A 247 -4.85 -12.08 -2.45
C GLY A 247 -5.31 -13.39 -3.09
N THR A 248 -5.84 -14.34 -2.31
CA THR A 248 -6.43 -15.58 -2.83
C THR A 248 -7.87 -15.34 -3.31
N LEU A 249 -8.29 -16.09 -4.35
CA LEU A 249 -9.68 -16.03 -4.81
C LEU A 249 -10.62 -16.69 -3.81
N ASN A 250 -11.84 -16.16 -3.70
CA ASN A 250 -12.94 -16.79 -3.00
C ASN A 250 -14.09 -17.14 -3.97
N ASN A 251 -15.17 -17.69 -3.43
CA ASN A 251 -16.31 -18.18 -4.24
C ASN A 251 -17.22 -17.06 -4.78
N ASN A 252 -16.92 -15.79 -4.49
CA ASN A 252 -17.73 -14.63 -4.86
C ASN A 252 -19.22 -14.77 -4.49
N ALA A 253 -19.50 -15.34 -3.31
CA ALA A 253 -20.86 -15.51 -2.80
C ALA A 253 -21.65 -14.18 -2.71
N LEU A 254 -22.96 -14.26 -2.95
CA LEU A 254 -23.86 -13.13 -2.76
C LEU A 254 -23.92 -12.66 -1.31
N ASN A 255 -24.30 -11.38 -1.12
CA ASN A 255 -24.53 -10.77 0.19
C ASN A 255 -23.33 -10.85 1.16
N SER A 256 -22.10 -10.88 0.65
CA SER A 256 -20.88 -11.06 1.44
C SER A 256 -19.86 -9.96 1.20
N TRP A 257 -19.04 -9.65 2.20
CA TRP A 257 -17.93 -8.69 2.10
C TRP A 257 -16.66 -9.37 1.53
N ASN A 258 -16.78 -9.91 0.33
CA ASN A 258 -15.80 -10.81 -0.30
C ASN A 258 -15.02 -10.19 -1.46
N ASP A 259 -15.11 -8.87 -1.61
CA ASP A 259 -14.31 -8.09 -2.54
C ASP A 259 -13.24 -7.30 -1.79
N LEU A 260 -12.26 -6.77 -2.52
CA LEU A 260 -11.27 -5.85 -1.98
C LEU A 260 -11.47 -4.45 -2.52
N ARG A 261 -11.34 -3.45 -1.64
CA ARG A 261 -11.06 -2.06 -2.01
C ARG A 261 -9.58 -1.78 -1.77
N ILE A 262 -8.89 -1.31 -2.80
CA ILE A 262 -7.45 -1.10 -2.81
C ILE A 262 -7.15 0.36 -3.19
N VAL A 263 -6.14 0.93 -2.54
CA VAL A 263 -5.41 2.10 -3.04
C VAL A 263 -4.03 1.65 -3.49
N LEU A 264 -3.73 1.91 -4.77
CA LEU A 264 -2.46 1.61 -5.42
C LEU A 264 -1.71 2.90 -5.74
N GLU A 265 -0.44 2.93 -5.39
CA GLU A 265 0.49 4.04 -5.63
C GLU A 265 1.77 3.54 -6.30
N PHE A 266 2.56 4.46 -6.83
CA PHE A 266 3.87 4.16 -7.40
C PHE A 266 4.97 4.89 -6.63
N PHE A 267 6.01 4.15 -6.27
CA PHE A 267 7.20 4.67 -5.62
C PHE A 267 8.41 4.23 -6.43
N ASP A 268 9.17 5.20 -6.94
CA ASP A 268 10.29 4.96 -7.86
C ASP A 268 9.93 4.01 -9.02
N GLY A 269 8.74 4.24 -9.60
CA GLY A 269 8.19 3.42 -10.69
C GLY A 269 7.66 2.04 -10.29
N SER A 270 7.80 1.63 -9.02
CA SER A 270 7.31 0.35 -8.52
C SER A 270 5.89 0.48 -7.93
N PRO A 271 4.93 -0.37 -8.34
CA PRO A 271 3.57 -0.32 -7.81
C PRO A 271 3.52 -0.91 -6.41
N LYS A 272 2.76 -0.26 -5.52
CA LYS A 272 2.58 -0.65 -4.12
C LYS A 272 1.13 -0.45 -3.70
N ILE A 273 0.57 -1.47 -3.06
CA ILE A 273 -0.73 -1.34 -2.37
C ILE A 273 -0.44 -0.62 -1.06
N THR A 274 -1.06 0.54 -0.86
CA THR A 274 -0.89 1.38 0.34
C THR A 274 -2.14 1.40 1.21
N GLY A 275 -3.24 0.83 0.73
CA GLY A 275 -4.43 0.53 1.51
C GLY A 275 -5.21 -0.64 0.91
N ILE A 276 -5.73 -1.52 1.77
CA ILE A 276 -6.60 -2.65 1.41
C ILE A 276 -7.71 -2.73 2.45
N TRP A 277 -8.94 -2.95 2.03
CA TRP A 277 -10.07 -3.16 2.92
C TRP A 277 -11.03 -4.17 2.32
N GLU A 278 -11.64 -4.99 3.19
CA GLU A 278 -12.82 -5.79 2.81
C GLU A 278 -13.91 -4.86 2.28
N ALA A 279 -14.52 -5.28 1.18
CA ALA A 279 -15.47 -4.48 0.43
C ALA A 279 -16.54 -5.35 -0.23
N THR A 280 -17.47 -4.67 -0.90
CA THR A 280 -18.39 -5.27 -1.84
C THR A 280 -18.64 -4.29 -3.00
N THR A 281 -18.74 -4.85 -4.19
CA THR A 281 -19.21 -4.22 -5.43
C THR A 281 -20.62 -4.67 -5.81
N ALA A 282 -21.17 -5.62 -5.04
CA ALA A 282 -22.46 -6.23 -5.22
C ALA A 282 -23.52 -5.62 -4.29
N PRO A 283 -24.82 -5.76 -4.62
CA PRO A 283 -25.90 -5.40 -3.71
C PRO A 283 -25.97 -6.38 -2.53
N GLY A 284 -26.42 -5.87 -1.38
CA GLY A 284 -26.84 -6.72 -0.27
C GLY A 284 -28.17 -7.40 -0.56
N LYS A 285 -28.44 -8.50 0.16
CA LYS A 285 -29.62 -9.36 -0.03
C LYS A 285 -30.93 -8.58 -0.05
N TYR A 286 -31.07 -7.57 0.82
CA TYR A 286 -32.28 -6.75 0.84
C TYR A 286 -32.56 -6.09 -0.51
N TYR A 287 -31.53 -5.54 -1.17
CA TYR A 287 -31.69 -4.85 -2.46
C TYR A 287 -31.71 -5.80 -3.65
N THR A 288 -31.12 -6.99 -3.54
CA THR A 288 -31.35 -8.08 -4.49
C THR A 288 -32.83 -8.51 -4.47
N ASP A 289 -33.39 -8.72 -3.28
CA ASP A 289 -34.78 -9.17 -3.12
C ASP A 289 -35.79 -8.06 -3.45
N LYS A 290 -35.47 -6.81 -3.08
CA LYS A 290 -36.31 -5.61 -3.23
C LYS A 290 -35.54 -4.49 -3.95
N PRO A 291 -35.32 -4.62 -5.26
CA PRO A 291 -34.50 -3.66 -6.00
C PRO A 291 -35.18 -2.31 -6.08
N MET A 292 -34.37 -1.24 -6.02
CA MET A 292 -34.86 0.13 -6.19
C MET A 292 -35.33 0.42 -7.61
N ASN A 293 -34.96 -0.42 -8.58
CA ASN A 293 -35.38 -0.34 -9.96
C ASN A 293 -36.10 -1.64 -10.34
N ARG A 294 -37.27 -1.52 -10.99
CA ARG A 294 -38.06 -2.67 -11.49
C ARG A 294 -37.30 -3.58 -12.45
N ALA A 295 -36.21 -3.10 -13.06
CA ALA A 295 -35.36 -3.88 -13.94
C ALA A 295 -34.40 -4.82 -13.19
N GLY A 296 -34.23 -4.67 -11.87
CA GLY A 296 -33.30 -5.49 -11.08
C GLY A 296 -32.33 -4.67 -10.22
N ALA A 297 -31.61 -5.36 -9.34
CA ALA A 297 -30.57 -4.74 -8.52
C ALA A 297 -29.39 -4.28 -9.40
N ALA A 298 -28.71 -3.22 -8.99
CA ALA A 298 -27.54 -2.75 -9.74
C ALA A 298 -26.31 -3.57 -9.34
N ILE A 299 -25.61 -4.12 -10.33
CA ILE A 299 -24.26 -4.69 -10.18
C ILE A 299 -23.36 -3.91 -11.13
N ILE A 300 -22.32 -3.24 -10.62
CA ILE A 300 -21.44 -2.46 -11.49
C ILE A 300 -20.80 -3.36 -12.55
N LYS A 301 -20.73 -2.88 -13.79
CA LYS A 301 -20.05 -3.58 -14.87
C LYS A 301 -18.53 -3.39 -14.69
N PRO A 302 -17.71 -4.46 -14.71
CA PRO A 302 -16.25 -4.33 -14.63
C PRO A 302 -15.71 -3.37 -15.69
N GLY A 303 -14.74 -2.55 -15.30
CA GLY A 303 -14.33 -1.38 -16.08
C GLY A 303 -13.59 -0.34 -15.26
N GLN A 304 -13.05 0.67 -15.95
CA GLN A 304 -12.54 1.88 -15.32
C GLN A 304 -13.51 3.05 -15.55
N TYR A 305 -13.89 3.73 -14.47
CA TYR A 305 -14.81 4.87 -14.52
C TYR A 305 -14.22 6.07 -13.79
N TRP A 306 -14.36 7.26 -14.38
CA TRP A 306 -13.98 8.55 -13.79
C TRP A 306 -15.24 9.26 -13.32
N ALA A 307 -15.74 8.90 -12.14
CA ALA A 307 -17.12 9.19 -11.81
C ALA A 307 -17.41 9.72 -10.41
N TRP A 308 -16.43 9.89 -9.53
CA TRP A 308 -16.74 10.24 -8.14
C TRP A 308 -15.99 11.45 -7.62
N LYS A 309 -16.66 12.23 -6.75
CA LYS A 309 -16.06 13.35 -6.00
C LYS A 309 -16.23 13.12 -4.50
N VAL A 310 -15.35 13.70 -3.68
CA VAL A 310 -15.57 13.75 -2.23
C VAL A 310 -16.90 14.47 -1.96
N GLY A 311 -17.70 13.91 -1.06
CA GLY A 311 -18.97 14.48 -0.64
C GLY A 311 -19.59 13.71 0.51
N THR A 312 -20.86 13.99 0.80
CA THR A 312 -21.59 13.36 1.91
C THR A 312 -22.54 12.28 1.40
N HIS A 313 -22.51 11.09 2.02
CA HIS A 313 -23.45 10.00 1.83
C HIS A 313 -24.31 9.79 3.08
N GLY A 314 -25.49 9.20 2.90
CA GLY A 314 -26.42 8.84 3.96
C GLY A 314 -27.52 9.89 4.19
N THR A 315 -28.51 9.49 4.98
CA THR A 315 -29.59 10.38 5.47
C THR A 315 -29.74 10.30 6.98
N LYS A 316 -29.68 9.08 7.54
CA LYS A 316 -29.71 8.82 8.99
C LYS A 316 -28.34 8.94 9.66
N GLU A 317 -27.31 8.46 8.99
CA GLU A 317 -25.92 8.52 9.46
C GLU A 317 -25.09 9.19 8.37
N LEU A 318 -25.08 10.53 8.37
CA LEU A 318 -24.32 11.31 7.39
C LEU A 318 -22.83 11.07 7.58
N HIS A 319 -22.12 10.83 6.49
CA HIS A 319 -20.68 10.63 6.50
C HIS A 319 -20.02 11.00 5.17
N GLU A 320 -18.74 11.32 5.25
CA GLU A 320 -17.92 11.57 4.06
C GLU A 320 -17.75 10.28 3.25
N GLY A 321 -17.78 10.39 1.92
CA GLY A 321 -17.53 9.30 0.98
C GLY A 321 -17.22 9.86 -0.42
N LEU A 322 -17.15 8.96 -1.41
CA LEU A 322 -17.05 9.36 -2.82
C LEU A 322 -18.43 9.25 -3.48
N VAL A 323 -19.00 10.40 -3.84
CA VAL A 323 -20.35 10.51 -4.39
C VAL A 323 -20.29 10.49 -5.92
N GLN A 324 -21.16 9.70 -6.55
CA GLN A 324 -21.23 9.62 -8.01
C GLN A 324 -21.62 10.98 -8.61
N LYS A 325 -20.86 11.41 -9.62
CA LYS A 325 -21.04 12.65 -10.39
C LYS A 325 -21.00 12.44 -11.91
N GLN A 326 -20.47 11.31 -12.39
CA GLN A 326 -20.52 10.96 -13.83
C GLN A 326 -21.21 9.61 -14.05
N PRO A 327 -21.76 9.37 -15.26
CA PRO A 327 -22.39 8.10 -15.59
C PRO A 327 -21.44 6.92 -15.45
N ILE A 328 -21.97 5.81 -14.92
CA ILE A 328 -21.31 4.50 -14.94
C ILE A 328 -22.23 3.49 -15.59
N THR A 329 -21.71 2.30 -15.91
CA THR A 329 -22.51 1.21 -16.45
C THR A 329 -22.73 0.13 -15.40
N VAL A 330 -23.97 -0.34 -15.28
CA VAL A 330 -24.36 -1.45 -14.39
C VAL A 330 -25.09 -2.53 -15.17
N TYR A 331 -25.01 -3.76 -14.70
CA TYR A 331 -25.99 -4.80 -14.98
C TYR A 331 -27.22 -4.62 -14.08
N ARG A 332 -28.38 -5.03 -14.57
CA ARG A 332 -29.64 -5.06 -13.83
C ARG A 332 -30.04 -6.51 -13.58
N ASP A 333 -29.71 -7.00 -12.39
CA ASP A 333 -29.96 -8.37 -11.92
C ASP A 333 -31.46 -8.55 -11.65
N LYS A 334 -32.19 -8.93 -12.70
CA LYS A 334 -33.66 -9.06 -12.67
C LYS A 334 -34.10 -10.39 -12.07
N ASN A 335 -33.35 -11.45 -12.36
CA ASN A 335 -33.61 -12.81 -11.90
C ASN A 335 -33.04 -13.09 -10.49
N LYS A 336 -32.30 -12.13 -9.91
CA LYS A 336 -31.83 -12.12 -8.52
C LYS A 336 -30.79 -13.19 -8.22
N ASP A 337 -30.05 -13.61 -9.24
CA ASP A 337 -29.06 -14.67 -9.11
C ASP A 337 -27.65 -14.12 -8.84
N GLY A 338 -27.46 -12.80 -8.90
CA GLY A 338 -26.17 -12.15 -8.69
C GLY A 338 -25.19 -12.28 -9.85
N PHE A 339 -25.58 -12.95 -10.93
CA PHE A 339 -24.73 -13.20 -12.09
C PHE A 339 -25.08 -12.23 -13.22
N ARG A 340 -24.03 -11.77 -13.92
CA ARG A 340 -24.18 -10.81 -15.01
C ARG A 340 -24.71 -11.45 -16.32
N LYS A 341 -24.79 -12.78 -16.39
CA LYS A 341 -25.04 -13.50 -17.64
C LYS A 341 -26.52 -13.37 -18.02
N GLY A 342 -26.77 -12.69 -19.14
CA GLY A 342 -28.13 -12.46 -19.65
C GLY A 342 -28.78 -11.17 -19.10
N ASP A 343 -28.13 -10.50 -18.15
CA ASP A 343 -28.58 -9.22 -17.63
C ASP A 343 -28.40 -8.09 -18.65
N ARG A 344 -29.34 -7.15 -18.65
CA ARG A 344 -29.25 -5.94 -19.46
C ARG A 344 -28.34 -4.93 -18.79
N THR A 345 -27.53 -4.26 -19.59
CA THR A 345 -26.73 -3.12 -19.13
C THR A 345 -27.54 -1.83 -19.15
N ASN A 346 -27.25 -0.95 -18.20
CA ASN A 346 -27.81 0.39 -18.13
C ASN A 346 -26.72 1.38 -17.68
N SER A 347 -26.57 2.48 -18.42
CA SER A 347 -25.60 3.54 -18.11
C SER A 347 -26.30 4.80 -17.63
N GLY A 348 -25.76 5.47 -16.60
CA GLY A 348 -26.37 6.67 -16.02
C GLY A 348 -25.88 7.02 -14.63
N ILE A 349 -26.54 8.00 -14.02
CA ILE A 349 -26.36 8.38 -12.61
C ILE A 349 -27.33 7.56 -11.76
N PHE A 350 -26.80 6.80 -10.81
CA PHE A 350 -27.56 5.87 -9.98
C PHE A 350 -27.35 6.09 -8.48
N HIS A 351 -26.55 7.10 -8.11
CA HIS A 351 -26.08 7.34 -6.73
C HIS A 351 -25.28 6.15 -6.16
N ILE A 352 -24.54 5.46 -7.03
CA ILE A 352 -23.59 4.40 -6.65
C ILE A 352 -22.35 5.07 -6.07
N ASN A 353 -22.34 5.23 -4.74
CA ASN A 353 -21.28 5.92 -4.01
C ASN A 353 -20.24 4.94 -3.46
N HIS A 354 -19.07 5.43 -3.06
CA HIS A 354 -18.17 4.71 -2.18
C HIS A 354 -18.37 5.18 -0.74
N HIS A 355 -18.78 4.28 0.14
CA HIS A 355 -19.12 4.58 1.52
C HIS A 355 -18.78 3.41 2.46
N TYR A 356 -19.12 3.50 3.75
CA TYR A 356 -18.95 2.38 4.69
C TYR A 356 -20.15 1.42 4.73
N GLY A 357 -19.89 0.19 5.15
CA GLY A 357 -20.84 -0.91 5.29
C GLY A 357 -21.54 -1.01 6.63
N TYR A 358 -21.51 0.06 7.43
CA TYR A 358 -22.18 0.18 8.73
C TYR A 358 -21.75 -0.88 9.75
N ASP A 359 -20.54 -1.43 9.61
CA ASP A 359 -20.00 -2.51 10.46
C ASP A 359 -20.92 -3.74 10.52
N TYR A 360 -21.65 -4.01 9.43
CA TYR A 360 -22.45 -5.21 9.34
C TYR A 360 -21.59 -6.49 9.33
N PRO A 361 -22.17 -7.64 9.71
CA PRO A 361 -21.46 -8.92 9.74
C PRO A 361 -20.87 -9.28 8.37
N GLU A 362 -19.76 -10.01 8.38
CA GLU A 362 -18.99 -10.38 7.17
C GLU A 362 -19.83 -11.13 6.10
N GLY A 363 -20.73 -12.01 6.55
CA GLY A 363 -21.64 -12.77 5.68
C GLY A 363 -23.00 -12.12 5.44
N ASP A 364 -23.20 -10.86 5.83
CA ASP A 364 -24.49 -10.18 5.64
C ASP A 364 -24.36 -8.67 5.42
N ILE A 365 -24.37 -8.23 4.16
CA ILE A 365 -24.38 -6.81 3.78
C ILE A 365 -25.67 -6.10 4.20
N LYS A 366 -26.77 -6.83 4.48
CA LYS A 366 -28.08 -6.25 4.81
C LYS A 366 -28.53 -5.19 3.80
N LYS A 367 -28.68 -3.94 4.26
CA LYS A 367 -29.04 -2.74 3.48
C LYS A 367 -27.83 -1.86 3.19
N GLY A 368 -26.62 -2.39 3.35
CA GLY A 368 -25.37 -1.65 3.21
C GLY A 368 -25.05 -1.26 1.76
N SER A 369 -25.63 -1.92 0.76
CA SER A 369 -25.36 -1.61 -0.66
C SER A 369 -26.55 -1.94 -1.55
N ALA A 370 -27.02 -0.98 -2.34
CA ALA A 370 -27.96 -1.19 -3.45
C ALA A 370 -27.26 -1.37 -4.81
N GLY A 371 -25.94 -1.64 -4.78
CA GLY A 371 -25.01 -1.57 -5.92
C GLY A 371 -23.90 -0.53 -5.75
N CYS A 372 -23.74 0.02 -4.55
CA CYS A 372 -22.65 0.92 -4.17
C CYS A 372 -21.30 0.19 -4.07
N LEU A 373 -20.20 0.94 -4.04
CA LEU A 373 -18.85 0.44 -3.87
C LEU A 373 -18.41 0.56 -2.40
N VAL A 374 -18.77 -0.40 -1.57
CA VAL A 374 -18.81 -0.21 -0.11
C VAL A 374 -17.64 -0.91 0.56
N GLY A 375 -16.94 -0.22 1.47
CA GLY A 375 -15.96 -0.86 2.35
C GLY A 375 -16.62 -1.26 3.66
N ARG A 376 -16.35 -2.47 4.17
CA ARG A 376 -17.16 -3.06 5.25
C ARG A 376 -17.24 -2.20 6.51
N THR A 377 -16.11 -1.75 7.03
CA THR A 377 -16.06 -1.09 8.35
C THR A 377 -16.07 0.43 8.26
N ARG A 378 -16.64 1.09 9.28
CA ARG A 378 -16.58 2.55 9.44
C ARG A 378 -15.15 3.03 9.61
N ALA A 379 -14.36 2.34 10.43
CA ALA A 379 -12.96 2.68 10.68
C ALA A 379 -12.14 2.62 9.38
N GLY A 380 -12.21 1.50 8.65
CA GLY A 380 -11.49 1.33 7.39
C GLY A 380 -11.94 2.31 6.31
N HIS A 381 -13.21 2.73 6.30
CA HIS A 381 -13.63 3.80 5.38
C HIS A 381 -13.07 5.17 5.73
N ARG A 382 -12.98 5.54 7.01
CA ARG A 382 -12.34 6.80 7.43
C ARG A 382 -10.85 6.80 7.07
N GLU A 383 -10.18 5.66 7.21
CA GLU A 383 -8.80 5.48 6.76
C GLU A 383 -8.68 5.63 5.24
N PHE A 384 -9.56 4.98 4.48
CA PHE A 384 -9.63 5.11 3.03
C PHE A 384 -9.80 6.57 2.61
N MET A 385 -10.79 7.28 3.15
CA MET A 385 -11.04 8.69 2.84
C MET A 385 -9.84 9.57 3.22
N LYS A 386 -9.23 9.35 4.39
CA LYS A 386 -8.01 10.04 4.80
C LYS A 386 -6.87 9.82 3.82
N LEU A 387 -6.69 8.59 3.33
CA LEU A 387 -5.62 8.24 2.39
C LEU A 387 -5.84 8.84 0.99
N ILE A 388 -7.04 8.68 0.41
CA ILE A 388 -7.30 9.18 -0.94
C ILE A 388 -7.30 10.71 -1.01
N LYS A 389 -7.65 11.40 0.08
CA LYS A 389 -7.58 12.86 0.15
C LYS A 389 -6.15 13.38 0.20
N GLN A 390 -5.14 12.54 0.41
CA GLN A 390 -3.73 12.93 0.28
C GLN A 390 -3.25 12.96 -1.19
N ASP A 391 -4.11 12.59 -2.14
CA ASP A 391 -3.77 12.68 -3.56
C ASP A 391 -3.44 14.14 -3.93
N PRO A 392 -2.26 14.42 -4.51
CA PRO A 392 -1.84 15.78 -4.83
C PRO A 392 -2.83 16.49 -5.76
N ARG A 393 -3.50 15.77 -6.67
CA ARG A 393 -4.46 16.38 -7.59
C ARG A 393 -5.75 16.83 -6.91
N TYR A 394 -6.15 16.11 -5.85
CA TYR A 394 -7.27 16.53 -5.01
C TYR A 394 -6.87 17.67 -4.07
N GLN A 395 -5.64 17.66 -3.56
CA GLN A 395 -5.11 18.77 -2.76
C GLN A 395 -5.03 20.06 -3.58
N ASP A 396 -4.58 19.96 -4.82
CA ASP A 396 -4.51 21.09 -5.76
C ASP A 396 -5.90 21.54 -6.23
N ASN A 397 -6.83 20.59 -6.41
CA ASN A 397 -8.19 20.86 -6.85
C ASN A 397 -9.21 19.96 -6.14
N GLN A 398 -9.94 20.52 -5.16
CA GLN A 398 -10.95 19.77 -4.41
C GLN A 398 -12.16 19.33 -5.26
N ASP A 399 -12.30 19.84 -6.49
CA ASP A 399 -13.26 19.39 -7.49
C ASP A 399 -12.79 18.19 -8.32
N PHE A 400 -11.64 17.59 -7.98
CA PHE A 400 -11.08 16.43 -8.66
C PHE A 400 -12.06 15.24 -8.70
N ILE A 401 -12.20 14.65 -9.88
CA ILE A 401 -12.99 13.43 -10.10
C ILE A 401 -12.07 12.22 -9.93
N PHE A 402 -12.27 11.50 -8.85
CA PHE A 402 -11.64 10.22 -8.61
C PHE A 402 -12.15 9.17 -9.60
N GLY A 403 -11.21 8.42 -10.15
CA GLY A 403 -11.49 7.23 -10.93
C GLY A 403 -11.37 5.96 -10.08
N ALA A 404 -12.20 4.97 -10.40
CA ALA A 404 -12.12 3.64 -9.82
C ALA A 404 -12.10 2.58 -10.93
N THR A 405 -11.29 1.54 -10.72
CA THR A 405 -11.20 0.40 -11.63
C THR A 405 -11.75 -0.85 -10.95
N ILE A 406 -12.71 -1.51 -11.58
CA ILE A 406 -13.38 -2.70 -11.06
C ILE A 406 -12.86 -3.90 -11.87
N ILE A 407 -12.20 -4.82 -11.17
CA ILE A 407 -11.50 -5.97 -11.75
C ILE A 407 -12.14 -7.25 -11.21
N PRO A 408 -12.61 -8.17 -12.06
CA PRO A 408 -12.97 -9.50 -11.60
C PRO A 408 -11.68 -10.22 -11.19
N GLY A 409 -11.58 -10.69 -9.94
CA GLY A 409 -10.36 -11.31 -9.43
C GLY A 409 -9.89 -12.50 -10.27
N SER A 410 -10.84 -13.26 -10.82
CA SER A 410 -10.58 -14.40 -11.71
C SER A 410 -9.96 -14.03 -13.06
N GLU A 411 -10.00 -12.75 -13.47
CA GLU A 411 -9.35 -12.28 -14.70
C GLU A 411 -7.92 -11.74 -14.45
N LEU A 412 -7.46 -11.65 -13.20
CA LEU A 412 -6.07 -11.26 -12.93
C LEU A 412 -5.12 -12.33 -13.48
N PRO A 413 -3.97 -11.95 -14.04
CA PRO A 413 -3.04 -12.91 -14.61
C PRO A 413 -2.53 -13.89 -13.55
N ASN A 414 -2.44 -15.16 -13.95
CA ASN A 414 -1.65 -16.15 -13.24
C ASN A 414 -0.16 -15.78 -13.37
N GLN A 415 0.65 -16.18 -12.36
CA GLN A 415 2.02 -15.75 -12.10
C GLN A 415 2.88 -15.48 -13.35
#